data_AF-A0AAD5W311-F1
#
_entry.id   AF-A0AAD5W311-F1
#
_cell.length_a   1.000
_cell.length_b   1.000
_cell.length_c   1.000
_cell.angle_alpha   90.00
_cell.angle_beta   90.00
_cell.angle_gamma   90.00
#
_symmetry.space_group_name_H-M   'P 1'
#
loop_
_entity.id
_entity.type
_entity.pdbx_description
1 polymer ?
#
loop_
_entity_poly.entity_id
_entity_poly.type
_entity_poly.pdbx_seq_one_letter_code
_entity_poly.pdbx_strand_id
1 'polypeptide(L)'
;MSTLLPCQSEQQINFATTYLSSSALSWFKIALISKDQGIIHLYITDWYYFQWELQALFGVTNPMDKAAKALENLTMDHNDHITMYNIQFLKYAAKLSWDDTYLTHCYYCSLPNHIKDVFAQHKARKPHEFHSMKAAAQIINNHFW
;
A
#
# COMPACT_ATOMS: atom_id res chain seq x y z
N MET A 1 3.04 -38.02 31.42
CA MET A 1 3.60 -36.99 30.53
C MET A 1 2.45 -36.12 30.06
N SER A 2 2.31 -34.92 30.62
CA SER A 2 1.21 -34.01 30.29
C SER A 2 1.66 -33.16 29.10
N THR A 3 1.15 -33.45 27.91
CA THR A 3 1.27 -32.55 26.76
C THR A 3 0.36 -31.35 27.02
N LEU A 4 0.94 -30.26 27.50
CA LEU A 4 0.28 -28.96 27.60
C LEU A 4 -0.23 -28.58 26.20
N LEU A 5 -1.53 -28.35 26.10
CA LEU A 5 -2.14 -27.81 24.89
C LEU A 5 -1.48 -26.45 24.58
N PRO A 6 -1.12 -26.19 23.30
CA PRO A 6 -0.53 -24.90 22.94
C PRO A 6 -1.50 -23.77 23.26
N CYS A 7 -0.98 -22.67 23.82
CA CYS A 7 -1.74 -21.43 24.01
C CYS A 7 -2.31 -20.95 22.66
N GLN A 8 -3.43 -20.22 22.67
CA GLN A 8 -4.06 -19.69 21.45
C GLN A 8 -3.06 -18.94 20.54
N SER A 9 -2.15 -18.17 21.14
CA SER A 9 -1.07 -17.47 20.42
C SER A 9 -0.11 -18.42 19.70
N GLU A 10 0.26 -19.54 20.33
CA GLU A 10 1.15 -20.53 19.73
C GLU A 10 0.50 -21.24 18.53
N GLN A 11 -0.80 -21.51 18.59
CA GLN A 11 -1.54 -22.08 17.47
C GLN A 11 -1.59 -21.10 16.28
N GLN A 12 -1.83 -19.82 16.54
CA GLN A 12 -1.80 -18.77 15.52
C GLN A 12 -0.43 -18.63 14.86
N ILE A 13 0.64 -18.63 15.66
CA ILE A 13 2.01 -18.55 15.17
C ILE A 13 2.36 -19.78 14.33
N ASN A 14 2.03 -20.99 14.79
CA ASN A 14 2.28 -22.22 14.04
C ASN A 14 1.56 -22.22 12.69
N PHE A 15 0.28 -21.81 12.68
CA PHE A 15 -0.48 -21.67 11.44
C PHE A 15 0.12 -20.61 10.51
N ALA A 16 0.44 -19.41 11.01
CA ALA A 16 1.06 -18.35 10.21
C ALA A 16 2.41 -18.78 9.63
N THR A 17 3.21 -19.55 10.38
CA THR A 17 4.50 -20.08 9.93
C THR A 17 4.36 -20.99 8.70
N THR A 18 3.23 -21.65 8.50
CA THR A 18 2.97 -22.45 7.27
C THR A 18 2.88 -21.62 6.00
N TYR A 19 2.59 -20.32 6.10
CA TYR A 19 2.57 -19.38 4.97
C TYR A 19 3.94 -18.74 4.70
N LEU A 20 4.90 -18.90 5.61
CA LEU A 20 6.24 -18.35 5.45
C LEU A 20 7.07 -19.23 4.53
N SER A 21 7.98 -18.62 3.78
CA SER A 21 8.91 -19.33 2.91
C SER A 21 10.32 -18.78 3.01
N SER A 22 11.30 -19.55 2.52
CA SER A 22 12.70 -19.15 2.38
C SER A 22 13.28 -18.55 3.69
N SER A 23 13.87 -17.35 3.62
CA SER A 23 14.54 -16.69 4.74
C SER A 23 13.61 -16.41 5.92
N ALA A 24 12.34 -16.06 5.68
CA ALA A 24 11.37 -15.84 6.75
C ALA A 24 11.13 -17.14 7.52
N LEU A 25 10.86 -18.25 6.82
CA LEU A 25 10.67 -19.54 7.46
C LEU A 25 11.92 -20.00 8.22
N SER A 26 13.11 -19.83 7.64
CA SER A 26 14.37 -20.19 8.30
C SER A 26 14.58 -19.43 9.62
N TRP A 27 14.26 -18.13 9.66
CA TRP A 27 14.36 -17.32 10.88
C TRP A 27 13.50 -17.87 12.02
N PHE A 28 12.21 -18.09 11.75
CA PHE A 28 11.29 -18.58 12.78
C PHE A 28 11.56 -20.04 13.18
N LYS A 29 12.07 -20.88 12.26
CA LYS A 29 12.50 -22.25 12.59
C LYS A 29 13.64 -22.28 13.60
N ILE A 30 14.62 -21.39 13.49
CA ILE A 30 15.74 -21.31 14.45
C ILE A 30 15.19 -21.04 15.86
N ALA A 31 14.24 -20.13 15.98
CA ALA A 31 13.62 -19.80 17.26
C ALA A 31 12.80 -20.98 17.82
N LEU A 32 12.04 -21.68 16.98
CA LEU A 32 11.31 -22.89 17.39
C LEU A 32 12.25 -24.00 17.88
N ILE A 33 13.37 -24.24 17.20
CA ILE A 33 14.39 -25.20 17.64
C ILE A 33 15.02 -24.76 18.97
N SER A 34 15.27 -23.46 19.14
CA SER A 34 15.84 -22.90 20.37
C SER A 34 14.89 -23.04 21.56
N LYS A 35 13.56 -23.01 21.32
CA LYS A 35 12.53 -23.29 22.33
C LYS A 35 12.66 -24.68 22.91
N ASP A 36 12.89 -25.69 22.07
CA ASP A 36 13.08 -27.08 22.51
C ASP A 36 14.34 -27.25 23.37
N GLN A 37 15.29 -26.32 23.25
CA GLN A 37 16.51 -26.23 24.07
C GLN A 37 16.34 -25.36 25.33
N GLY A 38 15.13 -24.84 25.57
CA GLY A 38 14.80 -24.01 26.74
C GLY A 38 15.01 -22.50 26.53
N ILE A 39 15.40 -22.05 25.33
CA ILE A 39 15.56 -20.63 25.00
C ILE A 39 14.27 -20.14 24.36
N ILE A 40 13.50 -19.33 25.09
CA ILE A 40 12.18 -18.86 24.66
C ILE A 40 12.27 -17.43 24.14
N HIS A 41 11.96 -17.23 22.86
CA HIS A 41 11.76 -15.90 22.27
C HIS A 41 10.29 -15.49 22.35
N LEU A 42 10.01 -14.22 22.66
CA LEU A 42 8.63 -13.74 22.76
C LEU A 42 7.84 -13.89 21.45
N TYR A 43 8.50 -13.71 20.31
CA TYR A 43 7.88 -13.79 18.98
C TYR A 43 7.48 -15.21 18.53
N ILE A 44 7.77 -16.26 19.32
CA ILE A 44 7.27 -17.63 19.08
C ILE A 44 6.24 -18.09 20.12
N THR A 45 5.91 -17.23 21.08
CA THR A 45 4.91 -17.51 22.13
C THR A 45 3.79 -16.49 22.18
N ASP A 46 4.00 -15.29 21.63
CA ASP A 46 3.06 -14.18 21.63
C ASP A 46 2.84 -13.64 20.21
N TRP A 47 1.57 -13.52 19.83
CA TRP A 47 1.16 -13.14 18.48
C TRP A 47 1.58 -11.70 18.12
N TYR A 48 1.51 -10.76 19.06
CA TYR A 48 1.90 -9.37 18.81
C TYR A 48 3.39 -9.28 18.49
N TYR A 49 4.24 -9.96 19.27
CA TYR A 49 5.67 -9.99 19.01
C TYR A 49 6.03 -10.75 17.73
N PHE A 50 5.27 -11.80 17.38
CA PHE A 50 5.42 -12.46 16.07
C PHE A 50 5.19 -11.50 14.90
N GLN A 51 4.10 -10.75 14.94
CA GLN A 51 3.79 -9.77 13.89
C GLN A 51 4.84 -8.66 13.81
N TRP A 52 5.29 -8.16 14.96
CA TRP A 52 6.33 -7.14 15.03
C TRP A 52 7.66 -7.62 14.45
N GLU A 53 8.14 -8.80 14.84
CA GLU A 53 9.38 -9.40 14.34
C GLU A 53 9.32 -9.65 12.84
N LEU A 54 8.18 -10.19 12.37
CA LEU A 54 7.95 -10.45 10.94
C LEU A 54 7.99 -9.14 10.13
N GLN A 55 7.38 -8.07 10.64
CA GLN A 55 7.41 -6.75 9.98
C GLN A 55 8.79 -6.08 10.07
N ALA A 56 9.49 -6.19 11.19
CA ALA A 56 10.80 -5.58 11.38
C ALA A 56 11.85 -6.17 10.43
N LEU A 57 11.81 -7.48 10.18
CA LEU A 57 12.79 -8.17 9.34
C LEU A 57 12.36 -8.30 7.88
N PHE A 58 11.06 -8.47 7.61
CA PHE A 58 10.54 -8.81 6.27
C PHE A 58 9.45 -7.85 5.79
N GLY A 59 9.04 -6.88 6.60
CA GLY A 59 8.09 -5.85 6.21
C GLY A 59 8.67 -4.93 5.14
N VAL A 60 7.77 -4.32 4.36
CA VAL A 60 8.15 -3.24 3.44
C VAL A 60 8.56 -2.04 4.29
N THR A 61 9.80 -1.57 4.12
CA THR A 61 10.48 -0.59 5.00
C THR A 61 9.69 0.70 5.26
N ASN A 62 8.74 1.06 4.40
CA ASN A 62 7.66 1.98 4.74
C ASN A 62 6.55 1.88 3.65
N PRO A 63 5.39 1.26 3.92
CA PRO A 63 4.33 1.11 2.93
C PRO A 63 3.74 2.47 2.51
N MET A 64 3.81 3.48 3.37
CA MET A 64 3.39 4.85 3.05
C MET A 64 4.39 5.50 2.10
N ASP A 65 5.70 5.42 2.36
CA ASP A 65 6.71 5.99 1.44
C ASP A 65 6.65 5.31 0.07
N LYS A 66 6.41 4.00 0.03
CA LYS A 66 6.23 3.27 -1.22
C LYS A 66 4.99 3.73 -1.97
N ALA A 67 3.88 3.96 -1.26
CA ALA A 67 2.66 4.49 -1.86
C ALA A 67 2.83 5.94 -2.34
N ALA A 68 3.52 6.78 -1.56
CA ALA A 68 3.84 8.16 -1.89
C ALA A 68 4.67 8.23 -3.18
N LYS A 69 5.80 7.51 -3.22
CA LYS A 69 6.63 7.42 -4.42
C LYS A 69 5.88 6.85 -5.62
N ALA A 70 5.01 5.87 -5.40
CA ALA A 70 4.22 5.30 -6.50
C ALA A 70 3.19 6.30 -7.04
N LEU A 71 2.55 7.10 -6.16
CA LEU A 71 1.60 8.13 -6.57
C LEU A 71 2.30 9.30 -7.27
N GLU A 72 3.44 9.76 -6.76
CA GLU A 72 4.22 10.86 -7.36
C GLU A 72 4.78 10.51 -8.74
N ASN A 73 5.13 9.24 -8.97
CA ASN A 73 5.60 8.75 -10.26
C ASN A 73 4.45 8.27 -11.17
N LEU A 74 3.21 8.24 -10.69
CA LEU A 74 2.08 7.80 -11.49
C LEU A 74 1.77 8.89 -12.52
N THR A 75 1.86 8.57 -13.80
CA THR A 75 1.45 9.42 -14.92
C THR A 75 0.39 8.70 -15.74
N MET A 76 -0.56 9.44 -16.30
CA MET A 76 -1.50 8.91 -17.28
C MET A 76 -0.90 9.07 -18.67
N ASP A 77 -0.71 7.97 -19.40
CA ASP A 77 -0.24 8.03 -20.77
C ASP A 77 -1.31 8.60 -21.72
N HIS A 78 -0.88 9.10 -22.88
CA HIS A 78 -1.79 9.74 -23.84
C HIS A 78 -2.91 8.80 -24.31
N ASN A 79 -2.61 7.50 -24.44
CA ASN A 79 -3.52 6.46 -24.91
C ASN A 79 -4.23 5.71 -23.78
N ASP A 80 -3.97 6.07 -22.53
CA ASP A 80 -4.57 5.37 -21.39
C ASP A 80 -6.04 5.77 -21.22
N HIS A 81 -6.84 4.80 -20.77
CA HIS A 81 -8.18 5.10 -20.28
C HIS A 81 -8.10 5.73 -18.90
N ILE A 82 -8.63 6.96 -18.77
CA ILE A 82 -8.61 7.72 -17.51
C ILE A 82 -9.20 6.95 -16.32
N THR A 83 -10.12 6.02 -16.57
CA THR A 83 -10.69 5.14 -15.54
C THR A 83 -9.64 4.25 -14.89
N MET A 84 -8.73 3.65 -15.67
CA MET A 84 -7.67 2.79 -15.13
C MET A 84 -6.64 3.59 -14.33
N TYR A 85 -6.26 4.75 -14.86
CA TYR A 85 -5.42 5.70 -14.15
C TYR A 85 -6.05 6.14 -12.81
N ASN A 86 -7.34 6.50 -12.80
CA ASN A 86 -8.06 6.89 -11.59
C ASN A 86 -8.09 5.79 -10.52
N ILE A 87 -8.24 4.52 -10.93
CA ILE A 87 -8.21 3.39 -10.00
C ILE A 87 -6.83 3.27 -9.33
N GLN A 88 -5.74 3.39 -10.11
CA GLN A 88 -4.38 3.33 -9.55
C GLN A 88 -4.10 4.53 -8.64
N PHE A 89 -4.51 5.73 -9.05
CA PHE A 89 -4.34 6.94 -8.26
C PHE A 89 -5.04 6.81 -6.90
N LEU A 90 -6.32 6.43 -6.89
CA LEU A 90 -7.10 6.25 -5.66
C LEU A 90 -6.55 5.13 -4.77
N LYS A 91 -6.03 4.05 -5.37
CA LYS A 91 -5.41 2.94 -4.65
C LYS A 91 -4.17 3.37 -3.85
N TYR A 92 -3.35 4.27 -4.39
CA TYR A 92 -2.21 4.81 -3.66
C TYR A 92 -2.64 5.91 -2.69
N ALA A 93 -3.51 6.82 -3.11
CA ALA A 93 -4.02 7.90 -2.27
C ALA A 93 -4.69 7.37 -0.99
N ALA A 94 -5.44 6.26 -1.06
CA ALA A 94 -6.08 5.64 0.11
C ALA A 94 -5.10 5.15 1.19
N LYS A 95 -3.82 4.99 0.86
CA LYS A 95 -2.77 4.60 1.81
C LYS A 95 -2.06 5.80 2.42
N LEU A 96 -2.38 7.00 1.97
CA LEU A 96 -1.73 8.25 2.33
C LEU A 96 -2.74 9.11 3.10
N SER A 97 -2.30 9.70 4.20
CA SER A 97 -3.09 10.71 4.94
C SER A 97 -2.86 12.11 4.39
N TRP A 98 -2.74 12.23 3.06
CA TRP A 98 -2.47 13.50 2.39
C TRP A 98 -3.73 14.35 2.29
N ASP A 99 -3.54 15.67 2.37
CA ASP A 99 -4.64 16.60 2.23
C ASP A 99 -5.15 16.69 0.77
N ASP A 100 -6.38 17.18 0.62
CA ASP A 100 -7.04 17.30 -0.68
C ASP A 100 -6.29 18.24 -1.63
N THR A 101 -5.62 19.28 -1.10
CA THR A 101 -4.89 20.26 -1.90
C THR A 101 -3.68 19.61 -2.58
N TYR A 102 -2.94 18.79 -1.85
CA TYR A 102 -1.78 18.06 -2.35
C TYR A 102 -2.21 16.96 -3.33
N LEU A 103 -3.26 16.20 -3.02
CA LEU A 103 -3.82 15.21 -3.94
C LEU A 103 -4.29 15.85 -5.25
N THR A 104 -4.94 17.00 -5.17
CA THR A 104 -5.37 17.79 -6.35
C THR A 104 -4.18 18.24 -7.19
N HIS A 105 -3.12 18.73 -6.54
CA HIS A 105 -1.89 19.14 -7.22
C HIS A 105 -1.22 17.96 -7.94
N CYS A 106 -1.00 16.83 -7.24
CA CYS A 106 -0.41 15.62 -7.80
C CYS A 106 -1.23 15.10 -8.98
N TYR A 107 -2.55 15.00 -8.81
CA TYR A 107 -3.47 14.56 -9.86
C TYR A 107 -3.29 15.41 -11.11
N TYR A 108 -3.41 16.75 -10.99
CA TYR A 108 -3.21 17.66 -12.12
C TYR A 108 -1.85 17.45 -12.82
N CYS A 109 -0.76 17.34 -12.05
CA CYS A 109 0.59 17.21 -12.59
C CYS A 109 0.78 15.91 -13.39
N SER A 110 0.10 14.84 -12.99
CA SER A 110 0.15 13.54 -13.65
C SER A 110 -0.78 13.35 -14.86
N LEU A 111 -1.66 14.31 -15.16
CA LEU A 111 -2.52 14.26 -16.35
C LEU A 111 -1.73 14.53 -17.65
N PRO A 112 -2.18 13.99 -18.80
CA PRO A 112 -1.57 14.26 -20.09
C PRO A 112 -1.82 15.71 -20.56
N ASN A 113 -0.95 16.22 -21.43
CA ASN A 113 -0.98 17.62 -21.87
C ASN A 113 -2.31 18.02 -22.51
N HIS A 114 -2.93 17.15 -23.34
CA HIS A 114 -4.19 17.49 -23.99
C HIS A 114 -5.33 17.80 -22.99
N ILE A 115 -5.37 17.14 -21.82
CA ILE A 115 -6.35 17.46 -20.77
C ILE A 115 -5.96 18.78 -20.08
N LYS A 116 -4.67 18.97 -19.80
CA LYS A 116 -4.15 20.21 -19.18
C LYS A 116 -4.39 21.45 -20.06
N ASP A 117 -4.27 21.30 -21.37
CA ASP A 117 -4.48 22.36 -22.36
C ASP A 117 -5.96 22.79 -22.37
N VAL A 118 -6.89 21.84 -22.30
CA VAL A 118 -8.33 22.14 -22.18
C VAL A 118 -8.63 22.87 -20.87
N PHE A 119 -8.00 22.48 -19.76
CA PHE A 119 -8.12 23.22 -18.49
C PHE A 119 -7.58 24.66 -18.59
N ALA A 120 -6.51 24.89 -19.35
CA ALA A 120 -5.94 26.23 -19.54
C ALA A 120 -6.81 27.11 -20.45
N GLN A 121 -7.49 26.51 -21.43
CA GLN A 121 -8.34 27.22 -22.40
C GLN A 121 -9.74 27.54 -21.86
N HIS A 122 -10.27 26.73 -20.93
CA HIS A 122 -11.60 26.95 -20.39
C HIS A 122 -11.66 28.15 -19.44
N LYS A 123 -12.62 29.06 -19.68
CA LYS A 123 -12.99 30.15 -18.75
C LYS A 123 -13.51 29.64 -17.40
N ALA A 124 -13.97 28.38 -17.35
CA ALA A 124 -14.28 27.69 -16.11
C ALA A 124 -12.96 27.38 -15.40
N ARG A 125 -12.61 28.27 -14.46
CA ARG A 125 -11.43 28.19 -13.60
C ARG A 125 -11.08 26.75 -13.22
N LYS A 126 -9.80 26.37 -13.38
CA LYS A 126 -9.25 25.07 -12.94
C LYS A 126 -9.82 24.70 -11.56
N PRO A 127 -10.46 23.53 -11.41
CA PRO A 127 -10.99 23.10 -10.12
C PRO A 127 -9.88 23.05 -9.05
N HIS A 128 -10.22 23.39 -7.81
CA HIS A 128 -9.29 23.39 -6.69
C HIS A 128 -9.48 22.21 -5.73
N GLU A 129 -10.57 21.45 -5.91
CA GLU A 129 -10.89 20.25 -5.13
C GLU A 129 -10.65 18.99 -5.98
N PHE A 130 -10.16 17.94 -5.33
CA PHE A 130 -9.74 16.71 -6.02
C PHE A 130 -10.92 16.06 -6.75
N HIS A 131 -12.08 15.99 -6.08
CA HIS A 131 -13.27 15.38 -6.65
C HIS A 131 -13.71 16.08 -7.94
N SER A 132 -13.79 17.42 -7.91
CA SER A 132 -14.18 18.24 -9.05
C SER A 132 -13.14 18.16 -10.18
N MET A 133 -11.85 18.10 -9.86
CA MET A 133 -10.80 17.96 -10.87
C MET A 133 -10.87 16.62 -11.59
N LYS A 134 -11.02 15.52 -10.83
CA LYS A 134 -11.18 14.18 -11.38
C LYS A 134 -12.40 14.10 -12.31
N ALA A 135 -13.54 14.63 -11.87
CA ALA A 135 -14.76 14.65 -12.68
C ALA A 135 -14.58 15.45 -13.98
N ALA A 136 -13.98 16.63 -13.90
CA ALA A 136 -13.70 17.44 -15.08
C ALA A 136 -12.72 16.76 -16.04
N ALA A 137 -11.65 16.14 -15.53
CA ALA A 137 -10.69 15.40 -16.35
C ALA A 137 -11.35 14.21 -17.07
N GLN A 138 -12.29 13.52 -16.42
CA GLN A 138 -13.08 12.44 -17.05
C GLN A 138 -13.95 12.95 -18.20
N ILE A 139 -14.64 14.07 -18.01
CA ILE A 139 -15.45 14.69 -19.06
C ILE A 139 -14.56 15.07 -20.26
N ILE A 140 -13.43 15.73 -20.00
CA ILE A 140 -12.48 16.13 -21.04
C ILE A 140 -11.97 14.91 -21.80
N ASN A 141 -11.49 13.88 -21.09
CA ASN A 141 -10.97 12.67 -21.73
C ASN A 141 -12.04 11.99 -22.61
N ASN A 142 -13.28 11.90 -22.16
CA ASN A 142 -14.38 11.32 -22.93
C ASN A 142 -14.74 12.09 -24.21
N HIS A 143 -14.25 13.33 -24.39
CA HIS A 143 -14.41 14.06 -25.64
C HIS A 143 -13.34 13.71 -26.69
N PHE A 144 -12.23 13.08 -26.28
CA PHE A 144 -11.13 12.68 -27.18
C PHE A 144 -11.21 11.22 -27.64
N TRP A 145 -12.04 10.40 -26.99
CA TRP A 145 -12.26 8.98 -27.28
C TRP A 145 -13.72 8.71 -27.64
#